data_AF-G3EL98-F1
#
_entry.id   AF-G3EL98-F1
#
_cell.length_a   1.000
_cell.length_b   1.000
_cell.length_c   1.000
_cell.angle_alpha   90.00
_cell.angle_beta   90.00
_cell.angle_gamma   90.00
#
_symmetry.space_group_name_H-M   'P 1'
#
loop_
_entity.id
_entity.type
_entity.pdbx_description
1 polymer ?
#
loop_
_entity_poly.entity_id
_entity_poly.type
_entity_poly.pdbx_seq_one_letter_code
_entity_poly.pdbx_strand_id
1 'polypeptide(L)'
;KDLVMEREVNDLRRQYEEEKAKGRSNEREKVELLRKIQELEQENAKVIVQEKVREIVRPDPQAESEVANLRIKLVEQQGKLQGGEGQLKDCQDELAALRNRGPQVEVQEVIKEVIKYKNDPETEMELQQLRDEIVDRTRAIERADLEIYQLKQEIELLKDAQPQVQVKEVIQEVLQYREDPQTREEVESLRAQLAEEQRKHMDLERDRRRQEEIIRQKEEELSQVKEKVVQQEVVKLEQDPALKAEVASFSQSIEKELNQIDTLRGEMRKLQRRRSELERQLEELERERQARREAELEVQRLRIRLNELEEQERETTERVTVKQKVILQQDPQQEKEHALLKLELEEEKHRRQVLQAELEALRKKLQALEKMEVKEKVVVSESIQVDKGDTEFEIQKLKGNLEEESRRKMELDTDINRLETKLSEVEFHNSKSSKELDFLREENHKLHLEKQNLLLETRRLQSEIELTMTEARDLRNMSQVESNLNLDSRFQSLERELEDLKMLSREKDEEIEHLQNRLQTVAIKREQRENHLRRSIVVIDPDTGKEMSPEEAHKFGLIEWSLYVKLKN
;
A
#
# COMPACT_ATOMS: atom_id res chain seq x y z
N LYS A 1 -26.82 -126.57 33.56
CA LYS A 1 -27.64 -125.34 33.71
C LYS A 1 -26.97 -124.19 32.95
N ASP A 2 -26.24 -124.45 31.85
CA ASP A 2 -25.11 -123.58 31.50
C ASP A 2 -25.10 -123.08 30.05
N LEU A 3 -26.07 -123.47 29.21
CA LEU A 3 -26.14 -123.06 27.80
C LEU A 3 -26.49 -121.58 27.58
N VAL A 4 -27.22 -120.97 28.53
CA VAL A 4 -27.60 -119.54 28.44
C VAL A 4 -26.39 -118.66 28.76
N MET A 5 -25.65 -118.99 29.81
CA MET A 5 -24.42 -118.27 30.15
C MET A 5 -23.33 -118.44 29.10
N GLU A 6 -23.21 -119.62 28.47
CA GLU A 6 -22.26 -119.78 27.36
C GLU A 6 -22.58 -118.90 26.14
N ARG A 7 -23.87 -118.69 25.84
CA ARG A 7 -24.28 -117.77 24.76
C ARG A 7 -23.99 -116.32 25.11
N GLU A 8 -24.31 -115.89 26.33
CA GLU A 8 -24.02 -114.54 26.80
C GLU A 8 -22.50 -114.26 26.83
N VAL A 9 -21.69 -115.22 27.26
CA VAL A 9 -20.22 -115.10 27.25
C VAL A 9 -19.69 -115.02 25.82
N ASN A 10 -20.23 -115.79 24.88
CA ASN A 10 -19.83 -115.72 23.48
C ASN A 10 -20.28 -114.41 22.81
N ASP A 11 -21.47 -113.90 23.12
CA ASP A 11 -21.95 -112.62 22.62
C ASP A 11 -21.11 -111.45 23.19
N LEU A 12 -20.75 -111.48 24.47
CA LEU A 12 -19.84 -110.51 25.09
C LEU A 12 -18.43 -110.58 24.50
N ARG A 13 -17.92 -111.79 24.21
CA ARG A 13 -16.64 -111.96 23.49
C ARG A 13 -16.71 -111.37 22.09
N ARG A 14 -17.80 -111.60 21.35
CA ARG A 14 -18.00 -111.03 20.01
C ARG A 14 -18.05 -109.51 20.06
N GLN A 15 -18.79 -108.94 21.00
CA GLN A 15 -18.85 -107.49 21.21
C GLN A 15 -17.49 -106.91 21.60
N TYR A 16 -16.72 -107.59 22.45
CA TYR A 16 -15.37 -107.17 22.82
C TYR A 16 -14.41 -107.21 21.61
N GLU A 17 -14.49 -108.24 20.77
CA GLU A 17 -13.70 -108.33 19.54
C GLU A 17 -14.10 -107.28 18.51
N GLU A 18 -15.40 -107.01 18.35
CA GLU A 18 -15.93 -105.95 17.50
C GLU A 18 -15.47 -104.56 17.97
N GLU A 19 -15.54 -104.26 19.27
CA GLU A 19 -15.03 -103.00 19.83
C GLU A 19 -13.50 -102.90 19.68
N LYS A 20 -12.76 -104.00 19.86
CA LYS A 20 -11.31 -104.02 19.61
C LYS A 20 -10.99 -103.82 18.13
N ALA A 21 -11.84 -104.27 17.22
CA ALA A 21 -11.69 -104.03 15.78
C ALA A 21 -11.99 -102.57 15.42
N LYS A 22 -13.06 -101.98 15.98
CA LYS A 22 -13.36 -100.54 15.84
C LYS A 22 -12.24 -99.67 16.39
N GLY A 23 -11.69 -100.01 17.55
CA GLY A 23 -10.53 -99.32 18.12
C GLY A 23 -9.33 -99.32 17.17
N ARG A 24 -9.03 -100.46 16.52
CA ARG A 24 -7.97 -100.53 15.50
C ARG A 24 -8.29 -99.73 14.23
N SER A 25 -9.56 -99.64 13.82
CA SER A 25 -9.98 -98.80 12.69
C SER A 25 -9.76 -97.32 13.02
N ASN A 26 -10.20 -96.88 14.19
CA ASN A 26 -10.05 -95.50 14.65
C ASN A 26 -8.58 -95.13 14.83
N GLU A 27 -7.73 -96.06 15.31
CA GLU A 27 -6.28 -95.83 15.42
C GLU A 27 -5.65 -95.62 14.03
N ARG A 28 -6.09 -96.39 13.02
CA ARG A 28 -5.62 -96.23 11.63
C ARG A 28 -6.08 -94.89 11.05
N GLU A 29 -7.34 -94.54 11.22
CA GLU A 29 -7.88 -93.24 10.79
C GLU A 29 -7.15 -92.08 11.46
N LYS A 30 -6.85 -92.19 12.76
CA LYS A 30 -6.06 -91.19 13.49
C LYS A 30 -4.65 -91.04 12.91
N VAL A 31 -3.98 -92.14 12.58
CA VAL A 31 -2.65 -92.11 11.96
C VAL A 31 -2.71 -91.49 10.55
N GLU A 32 -3.72 -91.81 9.76
CA GLU A 32 -3.94 -91.22 8.43
C GLU A 32 -4.22 -89.72 8.51
N LEU A 33 -5.04 -89.28 9.45
CA LEU A 33 -5.32 -87.86 9.69
C LEU A 33 -4.06 -87.11 10.15
N LEU A 34 -3.26 -87.69 11.06
CA LEU A 34 -2.00 -87.09 11.49
C LEU A 34 -1.00 -86.96 10.33
N ARG A 35 -0.92 -87.97 9.46
CA ARG A 35 -0.09 -87.90 8.24
C ARG A 35 -0.56 -86.79 7.31
N LYS A 36 -1.87 -86.66 7.10
CA LYS A 36 -2.47 -85.60 6.28
C LYS A 36 -2.21 -84.20 6.85
N ILE A 37 -2.28 -84.04 8.17
CA ILE A 37 -1.93 -82.79 8.86
C ILE A 37 -0.45 -82.48 8.63
N GLN A 38 0.44 -83.45 8.78
CA GLN A 38 1.87 -83.25 8.57
C GLN A 38 2.20 -82.88 7.11
N GLU A 39 1.53 -83.48 6.14
CA GLU A 39 1.66 -83.12 4.71
C GLU A 39 1.17 -81.68 4.46
N LEU A 40 0.03 -81.29 5.04
CA LEU A 40 -0.48 -79.90 4.94
C LEU A 40 0.41 -78.89 5.66
N GLU A 41 1.01 -79.25 6.78
CA GLU A 41 2.00 -78.40 7.48
C GLU A 41 3.27 -78.25 6.64
N GLN A 42 3.74 -79.30 5.96
CA GLN A 42 4.88 -79.20 5.04
C GLN A 42 4.54 -78.38 3.78
N GLU A 43 3.32 -78.45 3.27
CA GLU A 43 2.85 -77.59 2.17
C GLU A 43 2.74 -76.13 2.62
N ASN A 44 2.18 -75.86 3.80
CA ASN A 44 2.05 -74.51 4.36
C ASN A 44 3.39 -73.92 4.82
N ALA A 45 4.40 -74.75 5.14
CA ALA A 45 5.75 -74.32 5.48
C ALA A 45 6.58 -73.85 4.27
N LYS A 46 6.05 -73.94 3.04
CA LYS A 46 6.62 -73.22 1.89
C LYS A 46 6.25 -71.75 2.01
N VAL A 47 7.19 -70.97 2.54
CA VAL A 47 7.11 -69.50 2.58
C VAL A 47 7.02 -68.99 1.14
N ILE A 48 5.80 -68.67 0.70
CA ILE A 48 5.59 -67.85 -0.49
C ILE A 48 5.97 -66.43 -0.07
N VAL A 49 7.18 -66.00 -0.45
CA VAL A 49 7.56 -64.59 -0.38
C VAL A 49 6.67 -63.86 -1.39
N GLN A 50 5.50 -63.39 -0.94
CA GLN A 50 4.74 -62.39 -1.68
C GLN A 50 5.46 -61.06 -1.49
N GLU A 51 6.42 -60.79 -2.38
CA GLU A 51 6.97 -59.45 -2.55
C GLU A 51 5.83 -58.54 -3.04
N LYS A 52 5.12 -57.90 -2.12
CA LYS A 52 4.14 -56.86 -2.45
C LYS A 52 4.92 -55.61 -2.85
N VAL A 53 5.41 -55.58 -4.09
CA VAL A 53 5.84 -54.34 -4.74
C VAL A 53 4.58 -53.49 -4.92
N ARG A 54 4.39 -52.51 -4.02
CA ARG A 54 3.45 -51.42 -4.29
C ARG A 54 4.10 -50.57 -5.36
N GLU A 55 3.75 -50.81 -6.62
CA GLU A 55 4.00 -49.83 -7.67
C GLU A 55 3.15 -48.60 -7.35
N ILE A 56 3.76 -47.61 -6.70
CA ILE A 56 3.16 -46.29 -6.60
C ILE A 56 3.30 -45.67 -7.99
N VAL A 57 2.36 -45.98 -8.88
CA VAL A 57 2.19 -45.24 -10.12
C VAL A 57 1.79 -43.83 -9.69
N ARG A 58 2.79 -42.94 -9.58
CA ARG A 58 2.52 -41.51 -9.47
C ARG A 58 2.00 -41.08 -10.85
N PRO A 59 0.76 -40.60 -10.96
CA PRO A 59 0.32 -39.99 -12.21
C PRO A 59 1.29 -38.84 -12.54
N ASP A 60 1.60 -38.67 -13.82
CA ASP A 60 2.51 -37.61 -14.26
C ASP A 60 2.00 -36.27 -13.70
N PRO A 61 2.81 -35.51 -12.93
CA PRO A 61 2.38 -34.23 -12.35
C PRO A 61 1.79 -33.27 -13.38
N GLN A 62 2.26 -33.37 -14.63
CA GLN A 62 1.72 -32.59 -15.73
C GLN A 62 0.28 -33.00 -16.07
N ALA A 63 -0.01 -34.31 -16.16
CA ALA A 63 -1.36 -34.81 -16.41
C ALA A 63 -2.32 -34.48 -15.25
N GLU A 64 -1.87 -34.52 -14.00
CA GLU A 64 -2.71 -34.10 -12.86
C GLU A 64 -3.04 -32.61 -12.90
N SER A 65 -2.07 -31.77 -13.27
CA SER A 65 -2.28 -30.32 -13.43
C SER A 65 -3.24 -30.01 -14.59
N GLU A 66 -3.16 -30.74 -15.69
CA GLU A 66 -4.07 -30.61 -16.82
C GLU A 66 -5.50 -31.03 -16.45
N VAL A 67 -5.64 -32.15 -15.72
CA VAL A 67 -6.95 -32.60 -15.21
C VAL A 67 -7.54 -31.58 -14.24
N ALA A 68 -6.72 -30.98 -13.35
CA ALA A 68 -7.16 -29.91 -12.46
C ALA A 68 -7.62 -28.67 -13.24
N ASN A 69 -6.86 -28.24 -14.26
CA ASN A 69 -7.20 -27.13 -15.12
C ASN A 69 -8.49 -27.39 -15.92
N LEU A 70 -8.69 -28.61 -16.42
CA LEU A 70 -9.92 -29.01 -17.11
C LEU A 70 -11.13 -29.03 -16.18
N ARG A 71 -10.95 -29.41 -14.91
CA ARG A 71 -12.02 -29.32 -13.89
C ARG A 71 -12.43 -27.88 -13.61
N ILE A 72 -11.46 -26.97 -13.50
CA ILE A 72 -11.75 -25.53 -13.33
C ILE A 72 -12.53 -25.01 -14.55
N LYS A 73 -12.05 -25.30 -15.76
CA LYS A 73 -12.76 -24.93 -17.00
C LYS A 73 -14.17 -25.52 -17.06
N LEU A 74 -14.40 -26.76 -16.62
CA LEU A 74 -15.73 -27.35 -16.58
C LEU A 74 -16.68 -26.59 -15.64
N VAL A 75 -16.21 -26.24 -14.45
CA VAL A 75 -17.00 -25.47 -13.47
C VAL A 75 -17.30 -24.06 -14.00
N GLU A 76 -16.34 -23.41 -14.63
CA GLU A 76 -16.55 -22.10 -15.27
C GLU A 76 -17.60 -22.19 -16.39
N GLN A 77 -17.55 -23.23 -17.23
CA GLN A 77 -18.54 -23.41 -18.30
C GLN A 77 -19.93 -23.75 -17.73
N GLN A 78 -20.01 -24.54 -16.65
CA GLN A 78 -21.27 -24.77 -15.93
C GLN A 78 -21.85 -23.48 -15.35
N GLY A 79 -21.00 -22.62 -14.76
CA GLY A 79 -21.43 -21.30 -14.28
C GLY A 79 -21.95 -20.40 -15.40
N LYS A 80 -21.27 -20.40 -16.56
CA LYS A 80 -21.73 -19.66 -17.76
C LYS A 80 -23.06 -20.19 -18.29
N LEU A 81 -23.25 -21.51 -18.34
CA LEU A 81 -24.50 -22.13 -18.75
C LEU A 81 -25.63 -21.79 -17.78
N GLN A 82 -25.42 -21.89 -16.47
CA GLN A 82 -26.41 -21.50 -15.47
C GLN A 82 -26.76 -20.01 -15.53
N GLY A 83 -25.77 -19.14 -15.73
CA GLY A 83 -26.00 -17.71 -15.93
C GLY A 83 -26.81 -17.43 -17.20
N GLY A 84 -26.49 -18.11 -18.31
CA GLY A 84 -27.24 -18.01 -19.56
C GLY A 84 -28.66 -18.58 -19.47
N GLU A 85 -28.86 -19.68 -18.73
CA GLU A 85 -30.18 -20.24 -18.43
C GLU A 85 -31.03 -19.29 -17.57
N GLY A 86 -30.41 -18.57 -16.62
CA GLY A 86 -31.05 -17.51 -15.85
C GLY A 86 -31.53 -16.38 -16.76
N GLN A 87 -30.65 -15.82 -17.59
CA GLN A 87 -31.00 -14.77 -18.55
C GLN A 87 -32.07 -15.21 -19.55
N LEU A 88 -32.07 -16.47 -19.98
CA LEU A 88 -33.09 -17.02 -20.85
C LEU A 88 -34.46 -17.07 -20.15
N LYS A 89 -34.49 -17.45 -18.87
CA LYS A 89 -35.73 -17.42 -18.05
C LYS A 89 -36.23 -16.00 -17.87
N ASP A 90 -35.35 -15.05 -17.54
CA ASP A 90 -35.73 -13.64 -17.40
C ASP A 90 -36.34 -13.11 -18.71
N CYS A 91 -35.70 -13.38 -19.85
CA CYS A 91 -36.25 -13.04 -21.18
C CYS A 91 -37.60 -13.73 -21.46
N GLN A 92 -37.77 -14.99 -21.03
CA GLN A 92 -39.04 -15.71 -21.19
C GLN A 92 -40.14 -15.10 -20.33
N ASP A 93 -39.83 -14.70 -19.10
CA ASP A 93 -40.75 -14.05 -18.17
C ASP A 93 -41.15 -12.65 -18.68
N GLU A 94 -40.19 -11.88 -19.22
CA GLU A 94 -40.47 -10.62 -19.90
C GLU A 94 -41.36 -10.80 -21.13
N LEU A 95 -41.09 -11.81 -21.98
CA LEU A 95 -41.94 -12.13 -23.12
C LEU A 95 -43.34 -12.59 -22.69
N ALA A 96 -43.45 -13.34 -21.59
CA ALA A 96 -44.74 -13.71 -21.01
C ALA A 96 -45.49 -12.48 -20.49
N ALA A 97 -44.81 -11.56 -19.80
CA ALA A 97 -45.38 -10.31 -19.34
C ALA A 97 -45.86 -9.42 -20.50
N LEU A 98 -45.07 -9.33 -21.58
CA LEU A 98 -45.44 -8.60 -22.80
C LEU A 98 -46.61 -9.25 -23.55
N ARG A 99 -46.65 -10.59 -23.64
CA ARG A 99 -47.80 -11.32 -24.21
C ARG A 99 -49.06 -11.12 -23.39
N ASN A 100 -48.95 -11.13 -22.06
CA ASN A 100 -50.07 -10.91 -21.15
C ASN A 100 -50.58 -9.46 -21.18
N ARG A 101 -49.78 -8.50 -21.67
CA ARG A 101 -50.18 -7.09 -21.81
C ARG A 101 -51.09 -6.82 -23.02
N GLY A 102 -51.22 -7.76 -23.96
CA GLY A 102 -52.12 -7.68 -25.12
C GLY A 102 -51.75 -6.60 -26.16
N PRO A 103 -52.22 -6.69 -27.41
CA PRO A 103 -51.94 -5.70 -28.44
C PRO A 103 -52.81 -4.46 -28.23
N GLN A 104 -52.24 -3.41 -27.63
CA GLN A 104 -52.84 -2.08 -27.63
C GLN A 104 -52.52 -1.43 -28.98
N VAL A 105 -53.47 -1.50 -29.91
CA VAL A 105 -53.38 -0.80 -31.20
C VAL A 105 -53.64 0.69 -30.94
N GLU A 106 -52.56 1.44 -30.76
CA GLU A 106 -52.53 2.87 -31.01
C GLU A 106 -51.55 3.12 -32.15
N VAL A 107 -52.08 3.58 -33.29
CA VAL A 107 -51.27 4.16 -34.35
C VAL A 107 -50.74 5.49 -33.80
N GLN A 108 -49.56 5.46 -33.18
CA GLN A 108 -48.77 6.65 -32.92
C GLN A 108 -47.67 6.71 -33.97
N GLU A 109 -47.66 7.78 -34.75
CA GLU A 109 -46.52 8.18 -35.57
C GLU A 109 -45.36 8.52 -34.61
N VAL A 110 -44.56 7.51 -34.24
CA VAL A 110 -43.38 7.71 -33.41
C VAL A 110 -42.28 8.28 -34.29
N ILE A 111 -42.06 9.59 -34.18
CA ILE A 111 -40.76 10.18 -34.54
C ILE A 111 -39.75 9.58 -33.56
N LYS A 112 -38.95 8.62 -34.05
CA LYS A 112 -37.83 8.04 -33.30
C LYS A 112 -36.70 9.07 -33.24
N GLU A 113 -36.65 9.86 -32.17
CA GLU A 113 -35.38 10.48 -31.78
C GLU A 113 -34.48 9.43 -31.16
N VAL A 114 -33.63 8.84 -32.01
CA VAL A 114 -32.50 8.04 -31.55
C VAL A 114 -31.47 9.00 -30.98
N ILE A 115 -31.47 9.21 -29.66
CA ILE A 115 -30.35 9.83 -28.97
C ILE A 115 -29.18 8.84 -29.06
N LYS A 116 -28.35 9.02 -30.08
CA LYS A 116 -27.03 8.39 -30.13
C LYS A 116 -26.17 9.13 -29.11
N TYR A 117 -25.85 8.49 -27.99
CA TYR A 117 -24.71 8.93 -27.18
C TYR A 117 -23.49 8.90 -28.09
N LYS A 118 -23.03 10.07 -28.53
CA LYS A 118 -21.68 10.20 -29.06
C LYS A 118 -20.80 10.18 -27.82
N ASN A 119 -19.87 9.23 -27.73
CA ASN A 119 -18.80 9.35 -26.76
C ASN A 119 -18.17 10.74 -26.97
N ASP A 120 -17.90 11.46 -25.90
CA ASP A 120 -17.30 12.78 -26.01
C ASP A 120 -15.97 12.63 -26.76
N PRO A 121 -15.72 13.43 -27.82
CA PRO A 121 -14.52 13.28 -28.65
C PRO A 121 -13.23 13.40 -27.83
N GLU A 122 -13.28 14.14 -26.73
CA GLU A 122 -12.19 14.27 -25.76
C GLU A 122 -11.87 12.93 -25.08
N THR A 123 -12.88 12.16 -24.68
CA THR A 123 -12.68 10.85 -24.05
C THR A 123 -12.13 9.81 -25.03
N GLU A 124 -12.53 9.86 -26.31
CA GLU A 124 -11.95 8.98 -27.34
C GLU A 124 -10.50 9.36 -27.66
N MET A 125 -10.18 10.66 -27.66
CA MET A 125 -8.80 11.12 -27.83
C MET A 125 -7.91 10.73 -26.65
N GLU A 126 -8.38 10.87 -25.40
CA GLU A 126 -7.63 10.43 -24.22
C GLU A 126 -7.42 8.92 -24.21
N LEU A 127 -8.45 8.13 -24.55
CA LEU A 127 -8.31 6.68 -24.69
C LEU A 127 -7.32 6.30 -25.79
N GLN A 128 -7.30 7.04 -26.89
CA GLN A 128 -6.34 6.80 -27.97
C GLN A 128 -4.92 7.18 -27.55
N GLN A 129 -4.73 8.30 -26.86
CA GLN A 129 -3.44 8.71 -26.29
C GLN A 129 -2.90 7.68 -25.30
N LEU A 130 -3.75 7.17 -24.40
CA LEU A 130 -3.37 6.13 -23.44
C LEU A 130 -2.99 4.82 -24.15
N ARG A 131 -3.72 4.45 -25.22
CA ARG A 131 -3.36 3.27 -26.03
C ARG A 131 -2.01 3.44 -26.71
N ASP A 132 -1.74 4.60 -27.29
CA ASP A 132 -0.48 4.89 -27.95
C ASP A 132 0.68 4.90 -26.91
N GLU A 133 0.45 5.48 -25.73
CA GLU A 133 1.45 5.50 -24.65
C GLU A 133 1.76 4.09 -24.12
N ILE A 134 0.74 3.23 -24.00
CA ILE A 134 0.94 1.82 -23.62
C ILE A 134 1.82 1.12 -24.66
N VAL A 135 1.53 1.28 -25.96
CA VAL A 135 2.30 0.66 -27.04
C VAL A 135 3.76 1.16 -27.04
N ASP A 136 3.99 2.44 -26.84
CA ASP A 136 5.33 3.00 -26.81
C ASP A 136 6.12 2.55 -25.58
N ARG A 137 5.48 2.44 -24.41
CA ARG A 137 6.10 1.86 -23.22
C ARG A 137 6.42 0.38 -23.40
N THR A 138 5.53 -0.40 -24.01
CA THR A 138 5.80 -1.81 -24.33
C THR A 138 7.02 -1.95 -25.25
N ARG A 139 7.13 -1.12 -26.30
CA ARG A 139 8.31 -1.10 -27.19
C ARG A 139 9.60 -0.66 -26.48
N ALA A 140 9.51 0.19 -25.45
CA ALA A 140 10.66 0.60 -24.66
C ALA A 140 11.13 -0.54 -23.74
N ILE A 141 10.19 -1.26 -23.13
CA ILE A 141 10.47 -2.46 -22.32
C ILE A 141 11.14 -3.54 -23.18
N GLU A 142 10.58 -3.84 -24.36
CA GLU A 142 11.18 -4.82 -25.28
C GLU A 142 12.62 -4.44 -25.70
N ARG A 143 12.90 -3.16 -25.90
CA ARG A 143 14.26 -2.66 -26.18
C ARG A 143 15.21 -2.86 -25.00
N ALA A 144 14.76 -2.52 -23.79
CA ALA A 144 15.54 -2.71 -22.58
C ALA A 144 15.80 -4.20 -22.29
N ASP A 145 14.82 -5.07 -22.53
CA ASP A 145 14.98 -6.52 -22.36
C ASP A 145 16.02 -7.11 -23.33
N LEU A 146 16.06 -6.62 -24.57
CA LEU A 146 17.10 -7.00 -25.54
C LEU A 146 18.49 -6.53 -25.12
N GLU A 147 18.62 -5.30 -24.60
CA GLU A 147 19.88 -4.76 -24.08
C GLU A 147 20.36 -5.55 -22.85
N ILE A 148 19.46 -5.86 -21.92
CA ILE A 148 19.75 -6.72 -20.76
C ILE A 148 20.24 -8.09 -21.21
N TYR A 149 19.62 -8.67 -22.24
CA TYR A 149 20.05 -9.95 -22.78
C TYR A 149 21.46 -9.89 -23.38
N GLN A 150 21.77 -8.84 -24.15
CA GLN A 150 23.11 -8.63 -24.73
C GLN A 150 24.17 -8.45 -23.65
N LEU A 151 23.91 -7.62 -22.63
CA LEU A 151 24.84 -7.40 -21.52
C LEU A 151 25.08 -8.67 -20.71
N LYS A 152 24.05 -9.52 -20.52
CA LYS A 152 24.22 -10.81 -19.86
C LYS A 152 25.14 -11.74 -20.65
N GLN A 153 25.00 -11.80 -21.97
CA GLN A 153 25.91 -12.57 -22.82
C GLN A 153 27.34 -12.04 -22.75
N GLU A 154 27.53 -10.71 -22.76
CA GLU A 154 28.86 -10.11 -22.62
C GLU A 154 29.50 -10.43 -21.26
N ILE A 155 28.72 -10.39 -20.18
CA ILE A 155 29.18 -10.80 -18.85
C ILE A 155 29.57 -12.29 -18.83
N GLU A 156 28.81 -13.17 -19.48
CA GLU A 156 29.16 -14.59 -19.58
C GLU A 156 30.46 -14.79 -20.40
N LEU A 157 30.61 -14.10 -21.53
CA LEU A 157 31.84 -14.13 -22.32
C LEU A 157 33.06 -13.61 -21.54
N LEU A 158 32.89 -12.55 -20.75
CA LEU A 158 33.94 -12.00 -19.89
C LEU A 158 34.27 -12.91 -18.69
N LYS A 159 33.28 -13.65 -18.18
CA LYS A 159 33.50 -14.67 -17.13
C LYS A 159 34.24 -15.89 -17.68
N ASP A 160 33.92 -16.31 -18.90
CA ASP A 160 34.53 -17.45 -19.56
C ASP A 160 35.93 -17.12 -20.13
N ALA A 161 36.21 -15.84 -20.36
CA ALA A 161 37.55 -15.36 -20.66
C ALA A 161 38.45 -15.47 -19.40
N GLN A 162 39.14 -16.61 -19.27
CA GLN A 162 40.17 -16.77 -18.24
C GLN A 162 41.26 -15.68 -18.37
N PRO A 163 41.74 -15.09 -17.25
CA PRO A 163 42.86 -14.17 -17.29
C PRO A 163 44.09 -14.92 -17.83
N GLN A 164 44.70 -14.39 -18.89
CA GLN A 164 45.95 -14.93 -19.43
C GLN A 164 47.07 -14.76 -18.39
N VAL A 165 47.30 -15.79 -17.58
CA VAL A 165 48.49 -15.89 -16.73
C VAL A 165 49.64 -16.30 -17.65
N GLN A 166 50.43 -15.32 -18.07
CA GLN A 166 51.74 -15.58 -18.67
C GLN A 166 52.66 -16.15 -17.59
N VAL A 167 52.79 -17.48 -17.54
CA VAL A 167 53.87 -18.12 -16.79
C VAL A 167 55.14 -17.92 -17.61
N LYS A 168 55.94 -16.90 -17.25
CA LYS A 168 57.31 -16.78 -17.73
C LYS A 168 58.18 -17.71 -16.89
N GLU A 169 58.69 -18.78 -17.49
CA GLU A 169 59.83 -19.51 -16.94
C GLU A 169 61.03 -18.56 -16.84
N VAL A 170 61.42 -18.25 -15.60
CA VAL A 170 62.64 -17.50 -15.31
C VAL A 170 63.81 -18.49 -15.35
N ILE A 171 64.53 -18.53 -16.46
CA ILE A 171 65.86 -19.14 -16.50
C ILE A 171 66.79 -18.18 -15.75
N GLN A 172 67.27 -18.61 -14.59
CA GLN A 172 68.20 -17.85 -13.77
C GLN A 172 69.62 -17.96 -14.34
N GLU A 173 69.92 -17.17 -15.37
CA GLU A 173 71.30 -16.83 -15.71
C GLU A 173 71.77 -15.71 -14.78
N VAL A 174 72.80 -16.02 -13.98
CA VAL A 174 73.39 -15.14 -12.98
C VAL A 174 74.17 -14.03 -13.69
N LEU A 175 73.49 -12.97 -14.10
CA LEU A 175 74.10 -11.66 -14.29
C LEU A 175 74.01 -10.90 -12.96
N GLN A 176 75.15 -10.69 -12.31
CA GLN A 176 75.26 -9.89 -11.10
C GLN A 176 74.97 -8.42 -11.41
N TYR A 177 73.68 -8.06 -11.46
CA TYR A 177 73.27 -6.67 -11.32
C TYR A 177 73.40 -6.30 -9.83
N ARG A 178 74.31 -5.38 -9.51
CA ARG A 178 74.30 -4.71 -8.20
C ARG A 178 73.09 -3.78 -8.20
N GLU A 179 71.96 -4.25 -7.70
CA GLU A 179 70.83 -3.37 -7.37
C GLU A 179 71.30 -2.40 -6.28
N ASP A 180 70.97 -1.12 -6.44
CA ASP A 180 71.33 -0.07 -5.48
C ASP A 180 70.75 -0.40 -4.09
N PRO A 181 71.56 -0.41 -3.03
CA PRO A 181 71.15 -0.89 -1.70
C PRO A 181 69.91 -0.16 -1.15
N GLN A 182 69.73 1.12 -1.51
CA GLN A 182 68.58 1.91 -1.10
C GLN A 182 67.26 1.42 -1.73
N THR A 183 67.29 1.03 -3.00
CA THR A 183 66.08 0.48 -3.67
C THR A 183 65.71 -0.90 -3.14
N ARG A 184 66.68 -1.69 -2.69
CA ARG A 184 66.42 -2.97 -2.00
C ARG A 184 65.79 -2.75 -0.63
N GLU A 185 66.35 -1.84 0.17
CA GLU A 185 65.81 -1.50 1.50
C GLU A 185 64.38 -0.93 1.39
N GLU A 186 64.11 -0.09 0.39
CA GLU A 186 62.77 0.45 0.12
C GLU A 186 61.80 -0.65 -0.30
N VAL A 187 62.18 -1.54 -1.23
CA VAL A 187 61.34 -2.67 -1.64
C VAL A 187 61.11 -3.65 -0.49
N GLU A 188 62.11 -3.91 0.35
CA GLU A 188 61.96 -4.73 1.55
C GLU A 188 61.04 -4.06 2.58
N SER A 189 61.13 -2.75 2.76
CA SER A 189 60.24 -1.99 3.64
C SER A 189 58.79 -2.01 3.13
N LEU A 190 58.56 -1.84 1.83
CA LEU A 190 57.24 -1.89 1.20
C LEU A 190 56.67 -3.31 1.23
N ARG A 191 57.50 -4.34 1.06
CA ARG A 191 57.10 -5.74 1.24
C ARG A 191 56.75 -6.03 2.69
N ALA A 192 57.49 -5.49 3.65
CA ALA A 192 57.18 -5.62 5.07
C ALA A 192 55.86 -4.93 5.42
N GLN A 193 55.63 -3.70 4.93
CA GLN A 193 54.37 -2.97 5.11
C GLN A 193 53.19 -3.69 4.46
N LEU A 194 53.35 -4.20 3.24
CA LEU A 194 52.32 -4.99 2.57
C LEU A 194 52.00 -6.29 3.33
N ALA A 195 53.03 -6.98 3.83
CA ALA A 195 52.85 -8.18 4.65
C ALA A 195 52.17 -7.86 6.00
N GLU A 196 52.43 -6.68 6.57
CA GLU A 196 51.78 -6.22 7.80
C GLU A 196 50.30 -5.87 7.56
N GLU A 197 49.98 -5.16 6.48
CA GLU A 197 48.60 -4.86 6.09
C GLU A 197 47.80 -6.11 5.72
N GLN A 198 48.43 -7.07 5.03
CA GLN A 198 47.84 -8.38 4.77
C GLN A 198 47.57 -9.14 6.08
N ARG A 199 48.48 -9.10 7.06
CA ARG A 199 48.25 -9.68 8.39
C ARG A 199 47.08 -9.00 9.12
N LYS A 200 47.02 -7.67 9.13
CA LYS A 200 45.91 -6.91 9.72
C LYS A 200 44.57 -7.25 9.07
N HIS A 201 44.52 -7.36 7.75
CA HIS A 201 43.31 -7.77 7.03
C HIS A 201 42.87 -9.18 7.41
N MET A 202 43.81 -10.14 7.48
CA MET A 202 43.51 -11.51 7.89
C MET A 202 43.06 -11.59 9.35
N ASP A 203 43.60 -10.77 10.24
CA ASP A 203 43.19 -10.72 11.65
C ASP A 203 41.81 -10.07 11.81
N LEU A 204 41.50 -9.00 11.06
CA LEU A 204 40.16 -8.41 10.99
C LEU A 204 39.12 -9.38 10.42
N GLU A 205 39.45 -10.15 9.38
CA GLU A 205 38.56 -11.18 8.85
C GLU A 205 38.33 -12.32 9.85
N ARG A 206 39.37 -12.73 10.60
CA ARG A 206 39.23 -13.72 11.68
C ARG A 206 38.33 -13.22 12.78
N ASP A 207 38.48 -11.95 13.20
CA ASP A 207 37.64 -11.36 14.22
C ASP A 207 36.20 -11.15 13.76
N ARG A 208 35.99 -10.77 12.49
CA ARG A 208 34.66 -10.72 11.87
C ARG A 208 33.98 -12.09 11.88
N ARG A 209 34.70 -13.15 11.47
CA ARG A 209 34.18 -14.53 11.51
C ARG A 209 33.86 -14.98 12.94
N ARG A 210 34.71 -14.67 13.92
CA ARG A 210 34.42 -14.94 15.33
C ARG A 210 33.17 -14.21 15.81
N GLN A 211 32.99 -12.94 15.43
CA GLN A 211 31.79 -12.19 15.78
C GLN A 211 30.54 -12.75 15.11
N GLU A 212 30.62 -13.13 13.83
CA GLU A 212 29.54 -13.80 13.10
C GLU A 212 29.18 -15.15 13.75
N GLU A 213 30.16 -15.94 14.19
CA GLU A 213 29.94 -17.19 14.92
C GLU A 213 29.30 -16.94 16.30
N ILE A 214 29.72 -15.92 17.04
CA ILE A 214 29.11 -15.53 18.31
C ILE A 214 27.66 -15.05 18.11
N ILE A 215 27.41 -14.26 17.07
CA ILE A 215 26.06 -13.80 16.73
C ILE A 215 25.18 -15.00 16.39
N ARG A 216 25.67 -15.91 15.55
CA ARG A 216 24.96 -17.12 15.17
C ARG A 216 24.68 -18.04 16.36
N GLN A 217 25.65 -18.22 17.25
CA GLN A 217 25.44 -18.98 18.50
C GLN A 217 24.41 -18.29 19.39
N LYS A 218 24.43 -16.96 19.51
CA LYS A 218 23.42 -16.21 20.26
C LYS A 218 22.04 -16.26 19.62
N GLU A 219 21.94 -16.23 18.30
CA GLU A 219 20.68 -16.41 17.56
C GLU A 219 20.13 -17.82 17.75
N GLU A 220 21.00 -18.84 17.71
CA GLU A 220 20.65 -20.22 18.00
C GLU A 220 20.22 -20.38 19.47
N GLU A 221 20.90 -19.76 20.44
CA GLU A 221 20.49 -19.70 21.84
C GLU A 221 19.15 -18.98 22.04
N LEU A 222 18.94 -17.84 21.40
CA LEU A 222 17.65 -17.10 21.42
C LEU A 222 16.52 -17.92 20.82
N SER A 223 16.81 -18.72 19.79
CA SER A 223 15.83 -19.63 19.17
C SER A 223 15.56 -20.88 20.01
N GLN A 224 16.54 -21.33 20.82
CA GLN A 224 16.43 -22.50 21.70
C GLN A 224 15.84 -22.19 23.08
N VAL A 225 15.91 -20.94 23.56
CA VAL A 225 15.25 -20.54 24.82
C VAL A 225 13.75 -20.33 24.58
N LYS A 226 13.06 -21.45 24.34
CA LYS A 226 11.65 -21.60 24.70
C LYS A 226 11.57 -21.82 26.20
N GLU A 227 10.94 -20.87 26.88
CA GLU A 227 10.17 -21.08 28.11
C GLU A 227 10.92 -21.79 29.26
N LYS A 228 11.74 -21.04 30.00
CA LYS A 228 12.09 -21.40 31.39
C LYS A 228 11.66 -20.29 32.34
N VAL A 229 10.55 -20.54 33.03
CA VAL A 229 10.09 -19.81 34.21
C VAL A 229 10.86 -20.32 35.42
N VAL A 230 11.82 -19.55 35.95
CA VAL A 230 12.25 -19.61 37.36
C VAL A 230 12.70 -18.20 37.81
N GLN A 231 12.27 -17.84 39.01
CA GLN A 231 12.33 -16.52 39.65
C GLN A 231 13.77 -16.14 40.08
N GLN A 232 14.36 -15.10 39.50
CA GLN A 232 15.15 -14.07 40.22
C GLN A 232 15.59 -12.93 39.27
N GLU A 233 15.04 -11.74 39.55
CA GLU A 233 15.46 -10.38 39.16
C GLU A 233 16.35 -10.19 37.92
N VAL A 234 15.72 -10.21 36.74
CA VAL A 234 16.02 -9.27 35.65
C VAL A 234 14.68 -8.83 35.07
N VAL A 235 14.42 -7.53 35.08
CA VAL A 235 13.14 -6.89 34.76
C VAL A 235 12.69 -7.29 33.35
N LYS A 236 11.70 -8.18 33.28
CA LYS A 236 10.92 -8.42 32.08
C LYS A 236 10.15 -7.15 31.76
N LEU A 237 10.21 -6.67 30.53
CA LEU A 237 9.17 -5.79 29.98
C LEU A 237 7.89 -6.63 29.85
N GLU A 238 7.18 -6.81 30.96
CA GLU A 238 5.77 -7.14 30.92
C GLU A 238 5.10 -5.97 30.20
N GLN A 239 4.51 -6.22 29.03
CA GLN A 239 3.56 -5.28 28.47
C GLN A 239 2.46 -5.08 29.50
N ASP A 240 2.42 -3.87 30.05
CA ASP A 240 1.54 -3.48 31.14
C ASP A 240 0.11 -3.95 30.84
N PRO A 241 -0.53 -4.78 31.70
CA PRO A 241 -1.90 -5.21 31.49
C PRO A 241 -2.88 -4.02 31.35
N ALA A 242 -2.53 -2.85 31.88
CA ALA A 242 -3.27 -1.60 31.66
C ALA A 242 -3.25 -1.18 30.18
N LEU A 243 -2.09 -1.21 29.53
CA LEU A 243 -1.94 -0.89 28.09
C LEU A 243 -2.76 -1.84 27.20
N LYS A 244 -2.84 -3.12 27.54
CA LYS A 244 -3.69 -4.08 26.79
C LYS A 244 -5.18 -3.79 26.98
N ALA A 245 -5.59 -3.43 28.19
CA ALA A 245 -6.96 -3.02 28.47
C ALA A 245 -7.33 -1.72 27.73
N GLU A 246 -6.39 -0.78 27.61
CA GLU A 246 -6.54 0.44 26.82
C GLU A 246 -6.65 0.16 25.32
N VAL A 247 -5.78 -0.68 24.77
CA VAL A 247 -5.88 -1.07 23.34
C VAL A 247 -7.21 -1.77 23.07
N ALA A 248 -7.68 -2.63 23.97
CA ALA A 248 -8.98 -3.28 23.86
C ALA A 248 -10.15 -2.27 23.97
N SER A 249 -10.07 -1.29 24.87
CA SER A 249 -11.11 -0.26 25.01
C SER A 249 -11.15 0.68 23.81
N PHE A 250 -9.99 1.07 23.26
CA PHE A 250 -9.89 1.83 22.01
C PHE A 250 -10.42 1.04 20.83
N SER A 251 -10.10 -0.25 20.73
CA SER A 251 -10.64 -1.11 19.66
C SER A 251 -12.17 -1.18 19.72
N GLN A 252 -12.75 -1.37 20.90
CA GLN A 252 -14.20 -1.33 21.09
C GLN A 252 -14.81 0.04 20.81
N SER A 253 -14.10 1.13 21.12
CA SER A 253 -14.55 2.48 20.77
C SER A 253 -14.57 2.67 19.26
N ILE A 254 -13.51 2.24 18.56
CA ILE A 254 -13.42 2.32 17.10
C ILE A 254 -14.55 1.50 16.45
N GLU A 255 -14.82 0.29 16.94
CA GLU A 255 -15.94 -0.51 16.44
C GLU A 255 -17.30 0.17 16.64
N LYS A 256 -17.52 0.83 17.78
CA LYS A 256 -18.74 1.61 18.03
C LYS A 256 -18.86 2.80 17.08
N GLU A 257 -17.78 3.53 16.85
CA GLU A 257 -17.76 4.66 15.90
C GLU A 257 -18.01 4.18 14.46
N LEU A 258 -17.42 3.06 14.04
CA LEU A 258 -17.68 2.48 12.73
C LEU A 258 -19.16 2.08 12.56
N ASN A 259 -19.75 1.45 13.58
CA ASN A 259 -21.17 1.13 13.57
C ASN A 259 -22.03 2.39 13.51
N GLN A 260 -21.68 3.45 14.25
CA GLN A 260 -22.38 4.73 14.17
C GLN A 260 -22.30 5.34 12.76
N ILE A 261 -21.11 5.36 12.15
CA ILE A 261 -20.92 5.83 10.77
C ILE A 261 -21.82 5.05 9.81
N ASP A 262 -21.92 3.74 9.93
CA ASP A 262 -22.77 2.94 9.05
C ASP A 262 -24.27 3.20 9.28
N THR A 263 -24.69 3.43 10.53
CA THR A 263 -26.08 3.86 10.81
C THR A 263 -26.38 5.23 10.20
N LEU A 264 -25.50 6.21 10.35
CA LEU A 264 -25.65 7.56 9.78
C LEU A 264 -25.64 7.52 8.25
N ARG A 265 -24.79 6.69 7.64
CA ARG A 265 -24.82 6.44 6.18
C ARG A 265 -26.16 5.85 5.74
N GLY A 266 -26.76 4.98 6.54
CA GLY A 266 -28.10 4.44 6.30
C GLY A 266 -29.17 5.53 6.37
N GLU A 267 -29.13 6.39 7.39
CA GLU A 267 -30.04 7.52 7.55
C GLU A 267 -29.91 8.55 6.43
N MET A 268 -28.67 8.89 6.03
CA MET A 268 -28.40 9.77 4.89
C MET A 268 -29.01 9.24 3.59
N ARG A 269 -28.89 7.93 3.32
CA ARG A 269 -29.54 7.30 2.16
C ARG A 269 -31.07 7.37 2.24
N LYS A 270 -31.67 7.19 3.42
CA LYS A 270 -33.12 7.33 3.62
C LYS A 270 -33.58 8.77 3.37
N LEU A 271 -32.85 9.75 3.90
CA LEU A 271 -33.14 11.17 3.68
C LEU A 271 -32.99 11.58 2.22
N GLN A 272 -31.97 11.08 1.52
CA GLN A 272 -31.81 11.29 0.07
C GLN A 272 -33.00 10.76 -0.73
N ARG A 273 -33.48 9.54 -0.42
CA ARG A 273 -34.70 8.99 -1.05
C ARG A 273 -35.92 9.87 -0.75
N ARG A 274 -36.11 10.26 0.51
CA ARG A 274 -37.21 11.14 0.90
C ARG A 274 -37.16 12.49 0.19
N ARG A 275 -35.97 13.06 0.02
CA ARG A 275 -35.76 14.29 -0.75
C ARG A 275 -36.17 14.12 -2.20
N SER A 276 -35.74 13.02 -2.84
CA SER A 276 -36.13 12.73 -4.24
C SER A 276 -37.64 12.51 -4.42
N GLU A 277 -38.30 11.88 -3.43
CA GLU A 277 -39.76 11.75 -3.44
C GLU A 277 -40.46 13.11 -3.35
N LEU A 278 -39.99 13.99 -2.46
CA LEU A 278 -40.54 15.34 -2.29
C LEU A 278 -40.27 16.22 -3.52
N GLU A 279 -39.09 16.11 -4.13
CA GLU A 279 -38.76 16.79 -5.40
C GLU A 279 -39.75 16.35 -6.49
N ARG A 280 -40.01 15.05 -6.62
CA ARG A 280 -41.00 14.54 -7.59
C ARG A 280 -42.41 15.06 -7.32
N GLN A 281 -42.83 15.09 -6.05
CA GLN A 281 -44.14 15.65 -5.67
C GLN A 281 -44.25 17.15 -5.98
N LEU A 282 -43.17 17.91 -5.79
CA LEU A 282 -43.12 19.32 -6.16
C LEU A 282 -43.25 19.50 -7.67
N GLU A 283 -42.54 18.71 -8.46
CA GLU A 283 -42.68 18.75 -9.92
C GLU A 283 -44.10 18.38 -10.38
N GLU A 284 -44.74 17.38 -9.77
CA GLU A 284 -46.13 17.02 -10.05
C GLU A 284 -47.08 18.20 -9.75
N LEU A 285 -46.90 18.88 -8.62
CA LEU A 285 -47.68 20.08 -8.26
C LEU A 285 -47.42 21.26 -9.20
N GLU A 286 -46.18 21.45 -9.66
CA GLU A 286 -45.85 22.48 -10.64
C GLU A 286 -46.50 22.21 -12.00
N ARG A 287 -46.49 20.95 -12.46
CA ARG A 287 -47.21 20.53 -13.67
C ARG A 287 -48.71 20.76 -13.52
N GLU A 288 -49.29 20.45 -12.37
CA GLU A 288 -50.72 20.70 -12.12
C GLU A 288 -51.03 22.21 -12.11
N ARG A 289 -50.17 23.03 -11.49
CA ARG A 289 -50.31 24.50 -11.53
C ARG A 289 -50.22 25.05 -12.94
N GLN A 290 -49.32 24.52 -13.78
CA GLN A 290 -49.22 24.90 -15.19
C GLN A 290 -50.48 24.52 -15.97
N ALA A 291 -50.95 23.27 -15.83
CA ALA A 291 -52.17 22.80 -16.46
C ALA A 291 -53.41 23.63 -16.04
N ARG A 292 -53.50 24.02 -14.76
CA ARG A 292 -54.57 24.92 -14.27
C ARG A 292 -54.50 26.29 -14.93
N ARG A 293 -53.31 26.89 -15.07
CA ARG A 293 -53.13 28.18 -15.77
C ARG A 293 -53.53 28.09 -17.24
N GLU A 294 -53.14 27.01 -17.92
CA GLU A 294 -53.52 26.78 -19.32
C GLU A 294 -55.04 26.62 -19.47
N ALA A 295 -55.68 25.85 -18.58
CA ALA A 295 -57.13 25.72 -18.54
C ALA A 295 -57.83 27.05 -18.26
N GLU A 296 -57.31 27.88 -17.35
CA GLU A 296 -57.84 29.23 -17.09
C GLU A 296 -57.75 30.13 -18.32
N LEU A 297 -56.63 30.11 -19.05
CA LEU A 297 -56.48 30.84 -20.30
C LEU A 297 -57.46 30.36 -21.37
N GLU A 298 -57.67 29.05 -21.48
CA GLU A 298 -58.63 28.48 -22.42
C GLU A 298 -60.08 28.84 -22.06
N VAL A 299 -60.44 28.81 -20.77
CA VAL A 299 -61.73 29.30 -20.28
C VAL A 299 -61.92 30.77 -20.62
N GLN A 300 -60.89 31.62 -20.48
CA GLN A 300 -60.98 33.02 -20.89
C GLN A 300 -61.21 33.17 -22.41
N ARG A 301 -60.52 32.39 -23.24
CA ARG A 301 -60.73 32.38 -24.70
C ARG A 301 -62.15 31.94 -25.07
N LEU A 302 -62.62 30.84 -24.48
CA LEU A 302 -63.98 30.35 -24.69
C LEU A 302 -65.03 31.36 -24.21
N ARG A 303 -64.76 32.10 -23.13
CA ARG A 303 -65.65 33.16 -22.64
C ARG A 303 -65.74 34.33 -23.61
N ILE A 304 -64.62 34.76 -24.20
CA ILE A 304 -64.62 35.77 -25.26
C ILE A 304 -65.44 35.26 -26.45
N ARG A 305 -65.20 34.01 -26.87
CA ARG A 305 -65.94 33.42 -28.00
C ARG A 305 -67.44 33.28 -27.74
N LEU A 306 -67.83 32.93 -26.52
CA LEU A 306 -69.23 32.88 -26.11
C LEU A 306 -69.88 34.26 -26.21
N ASN A 307 -69.21 35.30 -25.69
CA ASN A 307 -69.71 36.67 -25.78
C ASN A 307 -69.90 37.13 -27.24
N GLU A 308 -68.96 36.80 -28.14
CA GLU A 308 -69.11 37.09 -29.58
C GLU A 308 -70.33 36.41 -30.20
N LEU A 309 -70.59 35.15 -29.82
CA LEU A 309 -71.76 34.41 -30.29
C LEU A 309 -73.06 34.99 -29.71
N GLU A 310 -73.08 35.37 -28.43
CA GLU A 310 -74.22 36.05 -27.81
C GLU A 310 -74.51 37.40 -28.47
N GLU A 311 -73.48 38.17 -28.83
CA GLU A 311 -73.67 39.42 -29.58
C GLU A 311 -74.26 39.16 -30.97
N GLN A 312 -73.80 38.12 -31.67
CA GLN A 312 -74.40 37.70 -32.96
C GLN A 312 -75.86 37.24 -32.79
N GLU A 313 -76.19 36.55 -31.70
CA GLU A 313 -77.58 36.18 -31.37
C GLU A 313 -78.43 37.41 -31.04
N ARG A 314 -77.90 38.38 -30.29
CA ARG A 314 -78.58 39.66 -30.03
C ARG A 314 -78.81 40.43 -31.33
N GLU A 315 -77.81 40.57 -32.18
CA GLU A 315 -77.96 41.24 -33.48
C GLU A 315 -78.97 40.54 -34.40
N THR A 316 -79.01 39.21 -34.40
CA THR A 316 -79.98 38.46 -35.20
C THR A 316 -81.39 38.55 -34.63
N THR A 317 -81.57 38.49 -33.30
CA THR A 317 -82.87 38.69 -32.65
C THR A 317 -83.36 40.14 -32.77
N GLU A 318 -82.49 41.14 -32.69
CA GLU A 318 -82.80 42.54 -32.99
C GLU A 318 -83.19 42.72 -34.46
N ARG A 319 -82.49 42.07 -35.40
CA ARG A 319 -82.88 42.09 -36.83
C ARG A 319 -84.23 41.42 -37.10
N VAL A 320 -84.56 40.35 -36.37
CA VAL A 320 -85.87 39.69 -36.46
C VAL A 320 -86.97 40.56 -35.85
N THR A 321 -86.72 41.20 -34.70
CA THR A 321 -87.70 42.09 -34.05
C THR A 321 -87.91 43.41 -34.79
N VAL A 322 -86.88 43.98 -35.43
CA VAL A 322 -87.02 45.20 -36.26
C VAL A 322 -87.80 44.93 -37.55
N LYS A 323 -87.70 43.72 -38.13
CA LYS A 323 -88.54 43.31 -39.27
C LYS A 323 -89.99 43.04 -38.88
N GLN A 324 -90.27 42.84 -37.60
CA GLN A 324 -91.59 42.48 -37.09
C GLN A 324 -92.09 43.49 -36.06
N LYS A 325 -91.99 44.80 -36.36
CA LYS A 325 -92.82 45.81 -35.71
C LYS A 325 -94.21 45.86 -36.38
N VAL A 326 -94.90 44.73 -36.38
CA VAL A 326 -96.35 44.67 -36.59
C VAL A 326 -96.97 44.84 -35.22
N ILE A 327 -97.83 45.84 -35.06
CA ILE A 327 -98.60 46.06 -33.84
C ILE A 327 -99.43 44.79 -33.59
N LEU A 328 -98.97 43.92 -32.69
CA LEU A 328 -99.76 42.81 -32.18
C LEU A 328 -100.88 43.43 -31.35
N GLN A 329 -102.05 43.61 -31.97
CA GLN A 329 -103.29 43.66 -31.20
C GLN A 329 -103.41 42.29 -30.53
N GLN A 330 -103.34 42.29 -29.20
CA GLN A 330 -103.52 41.07 -28.42
C GLN A 330 -104.93 40.55 -28.66
N ASP A 331 -105.03 39.26 -28.95
CA ASP A 331 -106.28 38.59 -29.30
C ASP A 331 -107.22 38.63 -28.07
N PRO A 332 -108.44 39.18 -28.14
CA PRO A 332 -109.36 39.28 -27.01
C PRO A 332 -109.73 37.91 -26.38
N GLN A 333 -109.40 36.79 -27.05
CA GLN A 333 -109.49 35.46 -26.46
C GLN A 333 -108.34 35.17 -25.47
N GLN A 334 -107.11 35.61 -25.75
CA GLN A 334 -105.96 35.44 -24.85
C GLN A 334 -106.11 36.22 -23.54
N GLU A 335 -106.70 37.43 -23.57
CA GLU A 335 -106.97 38.19 -22.35
C GLU A 335 -107.96 37.46 -21.42
N LYS A 336 -108.96 36.79 -22.00
CA LYS A 336 -109.94 36.02 -21.23
C LYS A 336 -109.30 34.78 -20.60
N GLU A 337 -108.48 34.07 -21.35
CA GLU A 337 -107.73 32.91 -20.82
C GLU A 337 -106.76 33.33 -19.72
N HIS A 338 -106.03 34.42 -19.92
CA HIS A 338 -105.12 34.94 -18.91
C HIS A 338 -105.86 35.46 -17.65
N ALA A 339 -107.05 36.03 -17.82
CA ALA A 339 -107.91 36.42 -16.69
C ALA A 339 -108.43 35.20 -15.92
N LEU A 340 -108.84 34.14 -16.61
CA LEU A 340 -109.25 32.87 -16.00
C LEU A 340 -108.10 32.18 -15.26
N LEU A 341 -106.93 32.07 -15.89
CA LEU A 341 -105.74 31.48 -15.26
C LEU A 341 -105.28 32.28 -14.03
N LYS A 342 -105.41 33.61 -14.05
CA LYS A 342 -105.15 34.44 -12.87
C LYS A 342 -106.14 34.15 -11.75
N LEU A 343 -107.42 33.96 -12.07
CA LEU A 343 -108.44 33.61 -11.08
C LEU A 343 -108.12 32.25 -10.45
N GLU A 344 -107.82 31.24 -11.27
CA GLU A 344 -107.44 29.90 -10.81
C GLU A 344 -106.18 29.93 -9.93
N LEU A 345 -105.19 30.74 -10.29
CA LEU A 345 -103.99 30.93 -9.49
C LEU A 345 -104.28 31.56 -8.12
N GLU A 346 -105.17 32.55 -8.05
CA GLU A 346 -105.58 33.15 -6.78
C GLU A 346 -106.40 32.18 -5.92
N GLU A 347 -107.25 31.35 -6.54
CA GLU A 347 -107.94 30.26 -5.82
C GLU A 347 -106.96 29.23 -5.25
N GLU A 348 -105.97 28.79 -6.02
CA GLU A 348 -104.93 27.87 -5.54
C GLU A 348 -104.06 28.48 -4.43
N LYS A 349 -103.74 29.78 -4.52
CA LYS A 349 -103.06 30.50 -3.44
C LYS A 349 -103.90 30.53 -2.16
N HIS A 350 -105.20 30.77 -2.27
CA HIS A 350 -106.11 30.73 -1.12
C HIS A 350 -106.22 29.32 -0.53
N ARG A 351 -106.35 28.27 -1.36
CA ARG A 351 -106.32 26.87 -0.90
C ARG A 351 -105.03 26.55 -0.15
N ARG A 352 -103.88 26.99 -0.68
CA ARG A 352 -102.57 26.84 -0.02
C ARG A 352 -102.52 27.55 1.33
N GLN A 353 -103.07 28.76 1.42
CA GLN A 353 -103.11 29.52 2.68
C GLN A 353 -103.98 28.82 3.74
N VAL A 354 -105.14 28.26 3.35
CA VAL A 354 -106.01 27.50 4.25
C VAL A 354 -105.27 26.25 4.76
N LEU A 355 -104.65 25.48 3.87
CA LEU A 355 -103.88 24.29 4.25
C LEU A 355 -102.67 24.63 5.14
N GLN A 356 -102.02 25.77 4.92
CA GLN A 356 -100.95 26.26 5.80
C GLN A 356 -101.49 26.59 7.20
N ALA A 357 -102.64 27.26 7.30
CA ALA A 357 -103.28 27.55 8.58
C ALA A 357 -103.72 26.27 9.32
N GLU A 358 -104.23 25.27 8.60
CA GLU A 358 -104.57 23.96 9.15
C GLU A 358 -103.32 23.21 9.66
N LEU A 359 -102.23 23.22 8.89
CA LEU A 359 -100.94 22.65 9.31
C LEU A 359 -100.40 23.33 10.58
N GLU A 360 -100.49 24.65 10.68
CA GLU A 360 -100.09 25.39 11.88
C GLU A 360 -100.98 25.06 13.08
N ALA A 361 -102.28 24.92 12.88
CA ALA A 361 -103.21 24.49 13.93
C ALA A 361 -102.90 23.05 14.40
N LEU A 362 -102.59 22.14 13.48
CA LEU A 362 -102.17 20.77 13.79
C LEU A 362 -100.82 20.73 14.52
N ARG A 363 -99.84 21.55 14.10
CA ARG A 363 -98.55 21.69 14.81
C ARG A 363 -98.75 22.20 16.24
N LYS A 364 -99.63 23.18 16.45
CA LYS A 364 -99.98 23.67 17.80
C LYS A 364 -100.68 22.58 18.64
N LYS A 365 -101.55 21.77 18.04
CA LYS A 365 -102.15 20.60 18.71
C LYS A 365 -101.09 19.55 19.06
N LEU A 366 -100.13 19.29 18.18
CA LEU A 366 -99.04 18.34 18.40
C LEU A 366 -98.12 18.82 19.54
N GLN A 367 -97.73 20.09 19.55
CA GLN A 367 -96.98 20.70 20.66
C GLN A 367 -97.77 20.70 21.99
N ALA A 368 -99.10 20.81 21.95
CA ALA A 368 -99.94 20.70 23.14
C ALA A 368 -100.00 19.24 23.65
N LEU A 369 -100.07 18.26 22.74
CA LEU A 369 -100.05 16.83 23.07
C LEU A 369 -98.68 16.37 23.59
N GLU A 370 -97.58 16.86 23.02
CA GLU A 370 -96.22 16.59 23.52
C GLU A 370 -95.99 17.12 24.94
N LYS A 371 -96.66 18.22 25.31
CA LYS A 371 -96.59 18.81 26.66
C LYS A 371 -97.55 18.16 27.66
N MET A 372 -98.46 17.30 27.21
CA MET A 372 -99.32 16.52 28.08
C MET A 372 -98.61 15.21 28.47
N GLU A 373 -97.85 15.25 29.56
CA GLU A 373 -97.34 14.02 30.18
C GLU A 373 -98.47 13.29 30.92
N VAL A 374 -99.15 12.35 30.25
CA VAL A 374 -99.93 11.31 30.95
C VAL A 374 -99.91 9.97 30.19
N LYS A 375 -99.24 9.01 30.84
CA LYS A 375 -99.46 7.56 30.93
C LYS A 375 -99.70 6.77 29.64
N GLU A 376 -98.74 5.89 29.40
CA GLU A 376 -98.78 4.71 28.52
C GLU A 376 -100.18 4.34 28.04
N LYS A 377 -100.41 4.60 26.75
CA LYS A 377 -101.27 3.77 25.93
C LYS A 377 -100.41 3.21 24.81
N VAL A 378 -100.33 1.88 24.84
CA VAL A 378 -99.90 1.00 23.77
C VAL A 378 -100.39 1.56 22.43
N VAL A 379 -99.43 2.09 21.67
CA VAL A 379 -99.54 2.23 20.23
C VAL A 379 -98.41 1.38 19.71
N VAL A 380 -98.77 0.34 18.97
CA VAL A 380 -97.83 -0.42 18.14
C VAL A 380 -97.19 0.60 17.20
N SER A 381 -96.00 1.08 17.57
CA SER A 381 -95.09 1.66 16.60
C SER A 381 -94.65 0.50 15.74
N GLU A 382 -95.08 0.54 14.47
CA GLU A 382 -94.37 -0.13 13.40
C GLU A 382 -92.93 0.40 13.47
N SER A 383 -92.10 -0.33 14.21
CA SER A 383 -90.68 -0.07 14.28
C SER A 383 -90.18 -0.30 12.88
N ILE A 384 -89.87 0.78 12.16
CA ILE A 384 -88.90 0.69 11.08
C ILE A 384 -87.61 0.22 11.77
N GLN A 385 -87.43 -1.10 11.81
CA GLN A 385 -86.12 -1.71 11.94
C GLN A 385 -85.39 -1.31 10.68
N VAL A 386 -84.81 -0.11 10.69
CA VAL A 386 -83.66 0.17 9.83
C VAL A 386 -82.63 -0.85 10.25
N ASP A 387 -82.20 -1.71 9.33
CA ASP A 387 -81.22 -2.77 9.57
C ASP A 387 -80.03 -2.24 10.37
N LYS A 388 -80.06 -2.42 11.69
CA LYS A 388 -79.07 -1.85 12.62
C LYS A 388 -77.72 -2.57 12.52
N GLY A 389 -77.66 -3.71 11.84
CA GLY A 389 -76.47 -4.56 11.79
C GLY A 389 -75.32 -3.94 11.04
N ASP A 390 -75.55 -3.52 9.80
CA ASP A 390 -74.45 -3.12 8.91
C ASP A 390 -73.86 -1.76 9.30
N THR A 391 -74.70 -0.80 9.68
CA THR A 391 -74.24 0.53 10.09
C THR A 391 -73.53 0.52 11.45
N GLU A 392 -73.98 -0.29 12.41
CA GLU A 392 -73.30 -0.39 13.71
C GLU A 392 -71.96 -1.12 13.60
N PHE A 393 -71.88 -2.14 12.73
CA PHE A 393 -70.63 -2.83 12.42
C PHE A 393 -69.63 -1.91 11.70
N GLU A 394 -70.09 -1.10 10.73
CA GLU A 394 -69.23 -0.10 10.08
C GLU A 394 -68.72 0.95 11.07
N ILE A 395 -69.57 1.45 11.96
CA ILE A 395 -69.17 2.41 13.00
C ILE A 395 -68.12 1.78 13.94
N GLN A 396 -68.29 0.52 14.34
CA GLN A 396 -67.29 -0.18 15.17
C GLN A 396 -65.97 -0.39 14.43
N LYS A 397 -66.03 -0.78 13.15
CA LYS A 397 -64.83 -0.94 12.31
C LYS A 397 -64.09 0.39 12.13
N LEU A 398 -64.81 1.49 11.89
CA LEU A 398 -64.21 2.82 11.77
C LEU A 398 -63.59 3.30 13.08
N LYS A 399 -64.20 2.99 14.23
CA LYS A 399 -63.60 3.27 15.54
C LYS A 399 -62.32 2.47 15.78
N GLY A 400 -62.30 1.18 15.44
CA GLY A 400 -61.10 0.35 15.51
C GLY A 400 -59.97 0.91 14.64
N ASN A 401 -60.28 1.26 13.39
CA ASN A 401 -59.31 1.90 12.49
C ASN A 401 -58.79 3.25 13.04
N LEU A 402 -59.66 4.08 13.63
CA LEU A 402 -59.27 5.35 14.21
C LEU A 402 -58.36 5.16 15.45
N GLU A 403 -58.64 4.17 16.27
CA GLU A 403 -57.80 3.81 17.43
C GLU A 403 -56.44 3.29 16.98
N GLU A 404 -56.39 2.43 15.95
CA GLU A 404 -55.15 1.94 15.36
C GLU A 404 -54.32 3.09 14.76
N GLU A 405 -54.94 3.98 14.00
CA GLU A 405 -54.27 5.17 13.45
C GLU A 405 -53.79 6.11 14.57
N SER A 406 -54.55 6.24 15.65
CA SER A 406 -54.12 7.03 16.82
C SER A 406 -52.89 6.41 17.51
N ARG A 407 -52.82 5.08 17.61
CA ARG A 407 -51.63 4.38 18.12
C ARG A 407 -50.43 4.54 17.20
N ARG A 408 -50.62 4.35 15.89
CA ARG A 408 -49.57 4.58 14.88
C ARG A 408 -49.04 6.01 14.93
N LYS A 409 -49.93 6.99 15.09
CA LYS A 409 -49.54 8.39 15.26
C LYS A 409 -48.68 8.58 16.51
N MET A 410 -49.06 8.02 17.66
CA MET A 410 -48.27 8.11 18.89
C MET A 410 -46.89 7.46 18.72
N GLU A 411 -46.81 6.31 18.06
CA GLU A 411 -45.53 5.65 17.76
C GLU A 411 -44.64 6.55 16.88
N LEU A 412 -45.19 7.11 15.80
CA LEU A 412 -44.48 8.06 14.95
C LEU A 412 -44.03 9.31 15.71
N ASP A 413 -44.88 9.87 16.59
CA ASP A 413 -44.51 11.01 17.42
C ASP A 413 -43.34 10.66 18.38
N THR A 414 -43.31 9.43 18.93
CA THR A 414 -42.16 8.99 19.75
C THR A 414 -40.90 8.82 18.93
N ASP A 415 -41.00 8.33 17.70
CA ASP A 415 -39.84 8.18 16.82
C ASP A 415 -39.32 9.52 16.31
N ILE A 416 -40.21 10.49 16.03
CA ILE A 416 -39.83 11.87 15.71
C ILE A 416 -39.03 12.47 16.87
N ASN A 417 -39.55 12.37 18.11
CA ASN A 417 -38.83 12.89 19.28
C ASN A 417 -37.44 12.24 19.45
N ARG A 418 -37.33 10.92 19.23
CA ARG A 418 -36.03 10.20 19.28
C ARG A 418 -35.08 10.66 18.17
N LEU A 419 -35.59 10.94 16.98
CA LEU A 419 -34.78 11.45 15.88
C LEU A 419 -34.34 12.90 16.14
N GLU A 420 -35.20 13.72 16.72
CA GLU A 420 -34.86 15.10 17.12
C GLU A 420 -33.76 15.12 18.19
N THR A 421 -33.81 14.26 19.20
CA THR A 421 -32.73 14.16 20.20
C THR A 421 -31.41 13.75 19.55
N LYS A 422 -31.43 12.72 18.69
CA LYS A 422 -30.24 12.30 17.95
C LYS A 422 -29.68 13.39 17.04
N LEU A 423 -30.55 14.14 16.37
CA LEU A 423 -30.16 15.26 15.53
C LEU A 423 -29.43 16.32 16.37
N SER A 424 -30.00 16.69 17.52
CA SER A 424 -29.38 17.66 18.43
C SER A 424 -28.03 17.19 18.99
N GLU A 425 -27.87 15.88 19.26
CA GLU A 425 -26.61 15.30 19.67
C GLU A 425 -25.58 15.38 18.54
N VAL A 426 -25.95 15.01 17.32
CA VAL A 426 -25.05 15.09 16.15
C VAL A 426 -24.67 16.55 15.85
N GLU A 427 -25.60 17.49 15.93
CA GLU A 427 -25.33 18.92 15.77
C GLU A 427 -24.34 19.43 16.83
N PHE A 428 -24.48 18.97 18.08
CA PHE A 428 -23.52 19.29 19.14
C PHE A 428 -22.13 18.71 18.86
N HIS A 429 -22.03 17.43 18.47
CA HIS A 429 -20.75 16.81 18.13
C HIS A 429 -20.11 17.47 16.91
N ASN A 430 -20.90 17.87 15.91
CA ASN A 430 -20.43 18.59 14.73
C ASN A 430 -19.90 19.99 15.12
N SER A 431 -20.61 20.72 15.99
CA SER A 431 -20.15 22.00 16.53
C SER A 431 -18.84 21.87 17.30
N LYS A 432 -18.71 20.83 18.14
CA LYS A 432 -17.47 20.53 18.87
C LYS A 432 -16.32 20.21 17.91
N SER A 433 -16.55 19.31 16.95
CA SER A 433 -15.56 18.90 15.95
C SER A 433 -15.13 20.07 15.06
N SER A 434 -16.06 20.96 14.69
CA SER A 434 -15.74 22.19 13.94
C SER A 434 -14.78 23.09 14.72
N LYS A 435 -15.00 23.27 16.03
CA LYS A 435 -14.10 24.06 16.88
C LYS A 435 -12.71 23.42 17.00
N GLU A 436 -12.64 22.10 17.10
CA GLU A 436 -11.37 21.36 17.10
C GLU A 436 -10.63 21.52 15.76
N LEU A 437 -11.35 21.48 14.63
CA LEU A 437 -10.77 21.75 13.31
C LEU A 437 -10.24 23.18 13.19
N ASP A 438 -10.94 24.17 13.72
CA ASP A 438 -10.47 25.55 13.70
C ASP A 438 -9.23 25.74 14.59
N PHE A 439 -9.18 25.10 15.76
CA PHE A 439 -7.97 25.06 16.59
C PHE A 439 -6.78 24.43 15.85
N LEU A 440 -6.99 23.29 15.18
CA LEU A 440 -5.94 22.64 14.39
C LEU A 440 -5.48 23.50 13.21
N ARG A 441 -6.38 24.26 12.57
CA ARG A 441 -6.02 25.21 11.51
C ARG A 441 -5.15 26.35 12.04
N GLU A 442 -5.48 26.90 13.21
CA GLU A 442 -4.68 27.93 13.86
C GLU A 442 -3.30 27.41 14.27
N GLU A 443 -3.23 26.20 14.83
CA GLU A 443 -1.97 25.55 15.21
C GLU A 443 -1.10 25.26 13.98
N ASN A 444 -1.71 24.76 12.90
CA ASN A 444 -1.00 24.54 11.64
C ASN A 444 -0.46 25.85 11.06
N HIS A 445 -1.22 26.94 11.13
CA HIS A 445 -0.77 28.26 10.72
C HIS A 445 0.42 28.75 11.56
N LYS A 446 0.37 28.58 12.89
CA LYS A 446 1.50 28.91 13.79
C LYS A 446 2.75 28.11 13.44
N LEU A 447 2.63 26.80 13.25
CA LEU A 447 3.75 25.94 12.84
C LEU A 447 4.31 26.34 11.47
N HIS A 448 3.46 26.79 10.55
CA HIS A 448 3.92 27.29 9.25
C HIS A 448 4.76 28.57 9.38
N LEU A 449 4.34 29.50 10.24
CA LEU A 449 5.12 30.70 10.55
C LEU A 449 6.45 30.36 11.22
N GLU A 450 6.46 29.44 12.18
CA GLU A 450 7.68 28.97 12.83
C GLU A 450 8.64 28.30 11.85
N LYS A 451 8.12 27.45 10.96
CA LYS A 451 8.90 26.86 9.86
C LYS A 451 9.53 27.93 8.97
N GLN A 452 8.79 28.99 8.60
CA GLN A 452 9.35 30.08 7.81
C GLN A 452 10.46 30.82 8.56
N ASN A 453 10.29 31.08 9.86
CA ASN A 453 11.30 31.72 10.70
C ASN A 453 12.58 30.87 10.78
N LEU A 454 12.44 29.56 11.03
CA LEU A 454 13.59 28.64 11.07
C LEU A 454 14.31 28.54 9.74
N LEU A 455 13.60 28.62 8.60
CA LEU A 455 14.22 28.68 7.27
C LEU A 455 15.02 29.97 7.07
N LEU A 456 14.51 31.11 7.54
CA LEU A 456 15.24 32.38 7.50
C LEU A 456 16.49 32.32 8.38
N GLU A 457 16.38 31.74 9.57
CA GLU A 457 17.51 31.55 10.49
C GLU A 457 18.55 30.60 9.91
N THR A 458 18.13 29.51 9.26
CA THR A 458 19.03 28.59 8.56
C THR A 458 19.81 29.32 7.45
N ARG A 459 19.14 30.16 6.65
CA ARG A 459 19.81 30.97 5.61
C ARG A 459 20.78 31.97 6.21
N ARG A 460 20.42 32.60 7.33
CA ARG A 460 21.31 33.51 8.05
C ARG A 460 22.56 32.79 8.55
N LEU A 461 22.41 31.64 9.21
CA LEU A 461 23.54 30.83 9.68
C LEU A 461 24.41 30.35 8.52
N GLN A 462 23.81 29.94 7.39
CA GLN A 462 24.55 29.61 6.18
C GLN A 462 25.40 30.80 5.69
N SER A 463 24.84 32.01 5.65
CA SER A 463 25.61 33.20 5.27
C SER A 463 26.74 33.53 6.26
N GLU A 464 26.52 33.35 7.56
CA GLU A 464 27.56 33.53 8.59
C GLU A 464 28.69 32.48 8.44
N ILE A 465 28.35 31.22 8.12
CA ILE A 465 29.32 30.17 7.82
C ILE A 465 30.11 30.50 6.54
N GLU A 466 29.43 30.98 5.49
CA GLU A 466 30.12 31.38 4.25
C GLU A 466 31.09 32.53 4.48
N LEU A 467 30.68 33.55 5.24
CA LEU A 467 31.53 34.69 5.60
C LEU A 467 32.75 34.23 6.40
N THR A 468 32.56 33.44 7.45
CA THR A 468 33.67 32.90 8.27
C THR A 468 34.59 31.98 7.45
N MET A 469 34.05 31.21 6.50
CA MET A 469 34.85 30.42 5.56
C MET A 469 35.66 31.29 4.61
N THR A 470 35.11 32.41 4.13
CA THR A 470 35.87 33.37 3.32
C THR A 470 36.97 34.04 4.13
N GLU A 471 36.66 34.52 5.34
CA GLU A 471 37.65 35.12 6.25
C GLU A 471 38.78 34.13 6.59
N ALA A 472 38.47 32.87 6.87
CA ALA A 472 39.47 31.83 7.14
C ALA A 472 40.35 31.54 5.91
N ARG A 473 39.77 31.55 4.69
CA ARG A 473 40.55 31.42 3.44
C ARG A 473 41.45 32.62 3.22
N ASP A 474 40.95 33.84 3.45
CA ASP A 474 41.73 35.06 3.29
C ASP A 474 42.90 35.12 4.29
N LEU A 475 42.66 34.76 5.56
CA LEU A 475 43.71 34.63 6.56
C LEU A 475 44.76 33.57 6.18
N ARG A 476 44.33 32.42 5.63
CA ARG A 476 45.25 31.39 5.14
C ARG A 476 46.10 31.88 3.97
N ASN A 477 45.49 32.60 3.02
CA ASN A 477 46.20 33.16 1.88
C ASN A 477 47.22 34.22 2.32
N MET A 478 46.83 35.11 3.25
CA MET A 478 47.74 36.11 3.82
C MET A 478 48.92 35.45 4.57
N SER A 479 48.64 34.42 5.38
CA SER A 479 49.69 33.66 6.08
C SER A 479 50.65 32.95 5.11
N GLN A 480 50.16 32.41 3.98
CA GLN A 480 51.01 31.84 2.94
C GLN A 480 51.87 32.90 2.24
N VAL A 481 51.32 34.08 1.94
CA VAL A 481 52.08 35.17 1.32
C VAL A 481 53.17 35.69 2.28
N GLU A 482 52.84 35.90 3.55
CA GLU A 482 53.82 36.35 4.56
C GLU A 482 54.91 35.30 4.83
N SER A 483 54.57 34.02 4.89
CA SER A 483 55.58 32.95 5.05
C SER A 483 56.47 32.80 3.83
N ASN A 484 55.93 32.91 2.61
CA ASN A 484 56.73 32.91 1.39
C ASN A 484 57.70 34.09 1.33
N LEU A 485 57.25 35.31 1.65
CA LEU A 485 58.12 36.50 1.70
C LEU A 485 59.24 36.37 2.76
N ASN A 486 58.92 35.77 3.91
CA ASN A 486 59.90 35.51 4.96
C ASN A 486 60.92 34.42 4.59
N LEU A 487 60.48 33.37 3.89
CA LEU A 487 61.39 32.33 3.38
C LEU A 487 62.30 32.87 2.27
N ASP A 488 61.76 33.69 1.37
CA ASP A 488 62.50 34.26 0.24
C ASP A 488 63.56 35.27 0.72
N SER A 489 63.22 36.11 1.71
CA SER A 489 64.18 37.01 2.34
C SER A 489 65.28 36.27 3.11
N ARG A 490 64.94 35.18 3.81
CA ARG A 490 65.92 34.32 4.50
C ARG A 490 66.80 33.55 3.51
N PHE A 491 66.25 33.13 2.38
CA PHE A 491 67.00 32.49 1.31
C PHE A 491 68.03 33.46 0.73
N GLN A 492 67.61 34.69 0.40
CA GLN A 492 68.52 35.74 -0.08
C GLN A 492 69.62 36.12 0.93
N SER A 493 69.33 36.12 2.24
CA SER A 493 70.38 36.35 3.24
C SER A 493 71.40 35.21 3.30
N LEU A 494 70.93 33.96 3.23
CA LEU A 494 71.80 32.78 3.21
C LEU A 494 72.65 32.71 1.94
N GLU A 495 72.09 33.11 0.78
CA GLU A 495 72.86 33.20 -0.46
C GLU A 495 74.01 34.21 -0.36
N ARG A 496 73.78 35.38 0.26
CA ARG A 496 74.84 36.37 0.50
C ARG A 496 75.92 35.84 1.43
N GLU A 497 75.53 35.25 2.56
CA GLU A 497 76.49 34.65 3.50
C GLU A 497 77.33 33.56 2.84
N LEU A 498 76.71 32.76 1.97
CA LEU A 498 77.40 31.71 1.23
C LEU A 498 78.40 32.28 0.21
N GLU A 499 78.07 33.39 -0.43
CA GLU A 499 78.99 34.08 -1.34
C GLU A 499 80.16 34.73 -0.59
N ASP A 500 79.90 35.33 0.58
CA ASP A 500 80.95 35.87 1.47
C ASP A 500 81.89 34.76 1.95
N LEU A 501 81.36 33.58 2.31
CA LEU A 501 82.17 32.42 2.69
C LEU A 501 83.01 31.90 1.53
N LYS A 502 82.49 31.88 0.30
CA LYS A 502 83.29 31.53 -0.88
C LYS A 502 84.42 32.54 -1.12
N MET A 503 84.14 33.83 -0.96
CA MET A 503 85.17 34.87 -1.08
C MET A 503 86.26 34.68 -0.04
N LEU A 504 85.88 34.45 1.22
CA LEU A 504 86.82 34.17 2.31
C LEU A 504 87.63 32.89 2.03
N SER A 505 87.01 31.83 1.49
CA SER A 505 87.72 30.61 1.09
C SER A 505 88.80 30.91 0.05
N ARG A 506 88.47 31.69 -1.00
CA ARG A 506 89.43 32.08 -2.03
C ARG A 506 90.60 32.89 -1.46
N GLU A 507 90.31 33.86 -0.59
CA GLU A 507 91.36 34.63 0.10
C GLU A 507 92.27 33.73 0.95
N LYS A 508 91.69 32.72 1.62
CA LYS A 508 92.46 31.74 2.40
C LYS A 508 93.28 30.82 1.52
N ASP A 509 92.77 30.41 0.36
CA ASP A 509 93.53 29.63 -0.62
C ASP A 509 94.73 30.43 -1.16
N GLU A 510 94.54 31.72 -1.46
CA GLU A 510 95.63 32.64 -1.86
C GLU A 510 96.68 32.80 -0.73
N GLU A 511 96.23 32.92 0.52
CA GLU A 511 97.12 33.00 1.68
C GLU A 511 97.93 31.71 1.86
N ILE A 512 97.30 30.55 1.67
CA ILE A 512 97.96 29.24 1.70
C ILE A 512 98.99 29.16 0.57
N GLU A 513 98.65 29.56 -0.65
CA GLU A 513 99.58 29.55 -1.79
C GLU A 513 100.80 30.44 -1.50
N HIS A 514 100.58 31.65 -0.97
CA HIS A 514 101.65 32.56 -0.60
C HIS A 514 102.56 31.96 0.50
N LEU A 515 101.97 31.29 1.50
CA LEU A 515 102.73 30.59 2.54
C LEU A 515 103.53 29.41 1.99
N GLN A 516 102.95 28.61 1.09
CA GLN A 516 103.63 27.50 0.42
C GLN A 516 104.83 28.01 -0.39
N ASN A 517 104.66 29.09 -1.16
CA ASN A 517 105.73 29.75 -1.90
C ASN A 517 106.85 30.22 -0.96
N ARG A 518 106.51 30.88 0.16
CA ARG A 518 107.50 31.27 1.17
C ARG A 518 108.24 30.06 1.74
N LEU A 519 107.53 28.99 2.07
CA LEU A 519 108.14 27.77 2.60
C LEU A 519 109.12 27.14 1.58
N GLN A 520 108.74 27.12 0.30
CA GLN A 520 109.60 26.66 -0.79
C GLN A 520 110.85 27.53 -0.91
N THR A 521 110.73 28.87 -0.83
CA THR A 521 111.92 29.75 -0.86
C THR A 521 112.84 29.52 0.34
N VAL A 522 112.30 29.24 1.53
CA VAL A 522 113.09 28.92 2.72
C VAL A 522 113.78 27.57 2.56
N ALA A 523 113.09 26.56 2.01
CA ALA A 523 113.67 25.25 1.70
C ALA A 523 114.86 25.38 0.72
N ILE A 524 114.71 26.14 -0.36
CA ILE A 524 115.79 26.40 -1.33
C ILE A 524 116.97 27.10 -0.65
N LYS A 525 116.71 28.14 0.18
CA LYS A 525 117.78 28.84 0.92
C LYS A 525 118.50 27.94 1.92
N ARG A 526 117.76 27.03 2.58
CA ARG A 526 118.34 26.03 3.49
C ARG A 526 119.24 25.06 2.73
N GLU A 527 118.77 24.53 1.60
CA GLU A 527 119.54 23.63 0.73
C GLU A 527 120.81 24.31 0.21
N GLN A 528 120.74 25.59 -0.19
CA GLN A 528 121.91 26.37 -0.61
C GLN A 528 122.94 26.54 0.51
N ARG A 529 122.50 26.75 1.77
CA ARG A 529 123.39 26.85 2.94
C ARG A 529 124.05 25.51 3.26
N GLU A 530 123.28 24.42 3.26
CA GLU A 530 123.81 23.06 3.49
C GLU A 530 124.81 22.67 2.38
N ASN A 531 124.55 23.01 1.11
CA ASN A 531 125.47 22.79 0.00
C ASN A 531 126.78 23.62 0.10
N HIS A 532 126.71 24.85 0.60
CA HIS A 532 127.93 25.65 0.85
C HIS A 532 128.79 25.02 1.96
N LEU A 533 128.17 24.53 3.03
CA LEU A 533 128.88 23.85 4.13
C LEU A 533 129.57 22.56 3.67
N ARG A 534 128.93 21.77 2.80
CA ARG A 534 129.52 20.54 2.23
C ARG A 534 130.76 20.79 1.37
N ARG A 535 130.93 21.98 0.79
CA ARG A 535 132.05 22.32 -0.11
C ARG A 535 133.27 22.90 0.59
N SER A 536 133.20 23.29 1.87
CA SER A 536 134.27 24.05 2.53
C SER A 536 135.05 23.27 3.61
N ILE A 537 134.98 21.94 3.63
CA ILE A 537 135.72 21.17 4.65
C ILE A 537 137.17 21.01 4.22
N VAL A 538 138.08 21.59 5.00
CA VAL A 538 139.54 21.58 4.79
C VAL A 538 140.20 20.91 5.98
N VAL A 539 141.22 20.08 5.73
CA VAL A 539 141.98 19.38 6.78
C VAL A 539 143.33 20.07 6.94
N ILE A 540 143.71 20.38 8.17
CA ILE A 540 144.94 21.12 8.50
C ILE A 540 146.00 20.13 8.99
N ASP A 541 147.18 20.17 8.39
CA ASP A 541 148.34 19.40 8.85
C ASP A 541 148.85 19.97 10.19
N PRO A 542 148.91 19.18 11.28
CA PRO A 542 149.30 19.66 12.60
C PRO A 542 150.76 20.09 12.71
N ASP A 543 151.66 19.57 11.86
CA ASP A 543 153.09 19.84 11.95
C ASP A 543 153.51 21.03 11.08
N THR A 544 152.81 21.27 9.97
CA THR A 544 153.14 22.33 9.00
C THR A 544 152.12 23.47 8.94
N GLY A 545 150.94 23.30 9.55
CA GLY A 545 149.85 24.28 9.54
C GLY A 545 149.21 24.51 8.16
N LYS A 546 149.53 23.66 7.17
CA LYS A 546 149.05 23.82 5.79
C LYS A 546 147.65 23.26 5.63
N GLU A 547 146.76 24.06 5.05
CA GLU A 547 145.40 23.69 4.67
C GLU A 547 145.41 22.82 3.40
N MET A 548 144.76 21.65 3.45
CA MET A 548 144.72 20.69 2.35
C MET A 548 143.32 20.11 2.18
N SER A 549 142.97 19.69 0.97
CA SER A 549 141.70 19.00 0.71
C SER A 549 141.63 17.65 1.45
N PRO A 550 140.43 17.14 1.81
CA PRO A 550 140.31 15.82 2.41
C PRO A 550 140.97 14.69 1.58
N GLU A 551 141.05 14.85 0.25
CA GLU A 551 141.74 13.90 -0.62
C GLU A 551 143.27 13.95 -0.47
N GLU A 552 143.84 15.15 -0.35
CA GLU A 552 145.26 15.33 -0.09
C GLU A 552 145.63 14.83 1.32
N ALA A 553 144.82 15.16 2.33
CA ALA A 553 145.06 14.72 3.71
C ALA A 553 145.09 13.18 3.85
N HIS A 554 144.24 12.44 3.11
CA HIS A 554 144.31 10.98 3.08
C HIS A 554 145.58 10.47 2.39
N LYS A 555 146.00 11.09 1.27
CA LYS A 555 147.25 10.71 0.57
C LYS A 555 148.49 10.90 1.44
N PHE A 556 148.50 11.91 2.31
CA PHE A 556 149.57 12.15 3.29
C PHE A 556 149.44 11.33 4.58
N GLY A 557 148.39 10.49 4.71
CA GLY A 557 148.18 9.64 5.88
C GLY A 557 147.68 10.37 7.14
N LEU A 558 147.24 11.63 7.00
CA LEU A 558 146.75 12.46 8.11
C LEU A 558 145.33 12.07 8.56
N ILE A 559 144.57 11.41 7.69
CA ILE A 559 143.23 10.90 7.99
C ILE A 559 143.07 9.46 7.48
N GLU A 560 142.32 8.64 8.21
CA GLU A 560 141.96 7.29 7.77
C GLU A 560 140.92 7.33 6.63
N TRP A 561 140.90 6.28 5.79
CA TRP A 561 139.95 6.14 4.66
C TRP A 561 138.48 6.26 5.10
N SER A 562 138.14 5.76 6.29
CA SER A 562 136.81 5.84 6.88
C SER A 562 136.34 7.29 7.12
N LEU A 563 137.28 8.18 7.47
CA LEU A 563 137.02 9.60 7.69
C LEU A 563 136.98 10.35 6.35
N TYR A 564 137.83 10.00 5.39
CA TYR A 564 137.78 10.56 4.03
C TYR A 564 136.41 10.34 3.35
N VAL A 565 135.84 9.14 3.43
CA VAL A 565 134.53 8.84 2.83
C VAL A 565 133.40 9.68 3.46
N LYS A 566 133.48 9.96 4.76
CA LYS A 566 132.52 10.82 5.48
C LYS A 566 132.69 12.31 5.18
N LEU A 567 133.87 12.73 4.71
CA LEU A 567 134.16 14.12 4.35
C LEU A 567 133.90 14.41 2.86
N LYS A 568 133.82 13.37 2.02
CA LYS A 568 133.51 13.47 0.59
C LYS A 568 132.00 13.48 0.30
N ASN A 569 131.20 12.80 1.12
CA ASN A 569 129.74 12.70 1.04
C ASN A 569 129.09 13.69 2.00
#